data_AF-A0AAW8E498-F1
#
_entry.id   AF-A0AAW8E498-F1
#
_cell.length_a   1.000
_cell.length_b   1.000
_cell.length_c   1.000
_cell.angle_alpha   90.00
_cell.angle_beta   90.00
_cell.angle_gamma   90.00
#
_symmetry.space_group_name_H-M   'P 1'
#
loop_
_entity.id
_entity.type
_entity.pdbx_description
1 polymer ?
#
loop_
_entity_poly.entity_id
_entity_poly.type
_entity_poly.pdbx_seq_one_letter_code
_entity_poly.pdbx_strand_id
1 'polypeptide(L)' 'MQTSVRPFTDVEAAIAAVEALDGELRKFELAVGDNLQDSIGLQMAQITDRALARGWEPSGFIQKEGFRLYRYRAMR' A
#
# COMPACT_ATOMS: atom_id res chain seq x y z
N MET A 1 4.87 20.65 9.39
CA MET A 1 3.46 20.29 9.10
C MET A 1 3.41 18.78 8.93
N GLN A 2 2.78 18.06 9.86
CA GLN A 2 2.66 16.61 9.78
C GLN A 2 1.35 16.31 9.07
N THR A 3 1.41 15.97 7.77
CA THR A 3 0.24 15.53 7.02
C THR A 3 -0.29 14.27 7.71
N SER A 4 -1.48 14.34 8.31
CA SER A 4 -2.09 13.20 8.98
C SER A 4 -2.42 12.15 7.92
N VAL A 5 -1.58 11.13 7.80
CA VAL A 5 -1.80 10.00 6.90
C VAL A 5 -2.82 9.09 7.57
N ARG A 6 -4.00 8.91 6.97
CA ARG A 6 -5.00 7.95 7.45
C ARG A 6 -4.71 6.57 6.85
N PRO A 7 -4.50 5.53 7.68
CA PRO A 7 -4.31 4.19 7.16
C PRO A 7 -5.62 3.59 6.63
N PHE A 8 -5.52 2.80 5.57
CA PHE A 8 -6.57 1.88 5.17
C PHE A 8 -6.65 0.74 6.18
N THR A 9 -7.83 0.51 6.72
CA THR A 9 -8.12 -0.60 7.66
C THR A 9 -9.02 -1.66 7.04
N ASP A 10 -9.26 -1.55 5.73
CA ASP A 10 -10.04 -2.49 4.93
C ASP A 10 -9.27 -2.78 3.63
N VAL A 11 -9.23 -4.05 3.25
CA VAL A 11 -8.43 -4.52 2.10
C VAL A 11 -9.02 -4.04 0.78
N GLU A 12 -10.35 -3.99 0.65
CA GLU A 12 -11.01 -3.54 -0.58
C GLU A 12 -10.77 -2.04 -0.79
N ALA A 13 -10.85 -1.24 0.27
CA ALA A 13 -10.54 0.18 0.22
C ALA A 13 -9.07 0.45 -0.15
N ALA A 14 -8.13 -0.35 0.36
CA ALA A 14 -6.72 -0.24 -0.01
C ALA A 14 -6.49 -0.60 -1.48
N ILE A 15 -7.15 -1.65 -1.99
CA ILE A 15 -7.10 -2.05 -3.40
C ILE A 15 -7.67 -0.96 -4.29
N ALA A 16 -8.86 -0.45 -3.96
CA ALA A 16 -9.49 0.62 -4.73
C ALA A 16 -8.61 1.87 -4.82
N ALA A 17 -7.89 2.19 -3.73
CA ALA A 17 -6.92 3.28 -3.75
C ALA A 17 -5.76 3.02 -4.70
N VAL A 18 -5.21 1.80 -4.75
CA VAL A 18 -4.15 1.42 -5.70
C VAL A 18 -4.66 1.48 -7.15
N GLU A 19 -5.86 0.98 -7.41
CA GLU A 19 -6.47 0.97 -8.74
C GLU A 19 -6.79 2.39 -9.24
N ALA A 20 -7.11 3.32 -8.34
CA ALA A 20 -7.40 4.72 -8.66
C ALA A 20 -6.15 5.59 -8.90
N LEU A 21 -4.94 5.11 -8.59
CA LEU A 21 -3.71 5.85 -8.85
C LEU A 21 -3.46 5.99 -10.36
N ASP A 22 -2.75 7.03 -10.77
CA ASP A 22 -2.27 7.17 -12.15
C ASP A 22 -1.08 6.24 -12.40
N GLY A 23 -1.12 5.46 -13.48
CA GLY A 23 -0.13 4.44 -13.85
C GLY A 23 1.25 5.00 -14.13
N GLU A 24 1.33 6.29 -14.44
CA GLU A 24 2.58 6.98 -14.75
C GLU A 24 3.38 7.40 -13.50
N LEU A 25 2.83 7.17 -12.29
CA LEU A 25 3.52 7.46 -11.04
C LEU A 25 4.80 6.64 -10.90
N ARG A 26 5.93 7.34 -10.77
CA ARG A 26 7.23 6.70 -10.50
C ARG A 26 7.35 6.11 -9.10
N LYS A 27 6.60 6.67 -8.15
CA LYS A 27 6.56 6.24 -6.74
C LYS A 27 5.28 6.70 -6.06
N PHE A 28 4.80 5.92 -5.09
CA PHE A 28 3.73 6.32 -4.20
C PHE A 28 3.89 5.65 -2.82
N GLU A 29 3.14 6.14 -1.85
CA GLU A 29 3.07 5.56 -0.50
C GLU A 29 1.62 5.16 -0.18
N LEU A 30 1.45 4.03 0.50
CA LEU A 30 0.16 3.51 0.94
C LEU A 30 0.23 3.19 2.44
N ALA A 31 -0.60 3.86 3.24
CA ALA A 31 -0.72 3.56 4.66
C ALA A 31 -1.69 2.41 4.89
N VAL A 32 -1.20 1.32 5.46
CA VAL A 32 -1.96 0.09 5.68
C VAL A 32 -1.99 -0.20 7.18
N GLY A 33 -3.19 -0.25 7.76
CA GLY A 33 -3.41 -0.50 9.17
C GLY A 33 -2.82 -1.84 9.61
N ASP A 34 -2.35 -1.91 10.85
CA ASP A 34 -1.77 -3.14 11.40
C ASP A 34 -2.80 -4.29 11.43
N ASN A 35 -4.10 -3.98 11.42
CA ASN A 35 -5.17 -4.97 11.34
C ASN A 35 -5.22 -5.73 9.99
N LEU A 36 -4.58 -5.21 8.94
CA LEU A 36 -4.44 -5.88 7.65
C LEU A 36 -3.14 -6.71 7.56
N GLN A 37 -2.32 -6.74 8.61
CA GLN A 37 -1.11 -7.55 8.70
C GLN A 37 -1.45 -8.92 9.30
N ASP A 38 -2.23 -9.71 8.56
CA ASP A 38 -2.60 -11.06 8.99
C ASP A 38 -1.38 -12.00 9.06
N SER A 39 -1.50 -13.08 9.86
CA SER A 39 -0.38 -13.98 10.16
C SER A 39 0.20 -14.71 8.96
N ILE A 40 -0.57 -14.83 7.86
CA ILE A 40 -0.16 -15.50 6.63
C ILE A 40 0.14 -14.51 5.48
N GLY A 41 -0.12 -13.22 5.69
CA GLY A 41 0.09 -12.16 4.72
C GLY A 41 -0.92 -12.10 3.58
N LEU A 42 -2.11 -12.71 3.72
CA LEU A 42 -3.12 -12.80 2.66
C LEU A 42 -3.60 -11.43 2.19
N GLN A 43 -3.91 -10.52 3.10
CA GLN A 43 -4.45 -9.20 2.75
C GLN A 43 -3.39 -8.36 2.04
N MET A 44 -2.15 -8.39 2.54
CA MET A 44 -1.02 -7.74 1.88
C MET A 44 -0.71 -8.33 0.51
N ALA A 45 -0.87 -9.64 0.32
CA ALA A 45 -0.69 -10.29 -0.97
C ALA A 45 -1.71 -9.75 -1.99
N GLN A 46 -2.98 -9.57 -1.61
CA GLN A 46 -4.00 -9.01 -2.50
C GLN A 46 -3.70 -7.56 -2.90
N ILE A 47 -3.35 -6.70 -1.93
CA ILE A 47 -2.97 -5.29 -2.19
C ILE A 47 -1.74 -5.24 -3.12
N THR A 48 -0.75 -6.09 -2.84
CA THR A 48 0.50 -6.13 -3.61
C THR A 48 0.24 -6.62 -5.03
N ASP A 49 -0.57 -7.66 -5.23
CA ASP A 49 -0.93 -8.18 -6.55
C ASP A 49 -1.54 -7.08 -7.45
N ARG A 50 -2.43 -6.26 -6.88
CA ARG A 50 -3.02 -5.12 -7.60
C ARG A 50 -2.01 -4.04 -7.94
N ALA A 51 -1.03 -3.78 -7.07
CA ALA A 51 0.07 -2.87 -7.39
C ALA A 51 0.99 -3.44 -8.49
N LEU A 52 1.29 -4.74 -8.45
CA LEU A 52 2.12 -5.42 -9.45
C LEU A 52 1.44 -5.40 -10.83
N ALA A 53 0.14 -5.68 -10.90
CA ALA A 53 -0.64 -5.64 -12.13
C ALA A 53 -0.63 -4.25 -12.81
N ARG A 54 -0.32 -3.21 -12.04
CA ARG A 54 -0.21 -1.82 -12.45
C ARG A 54 1.23 -1.39 -12.76
N GLY A 55 2.20 -2.30 -12.68
CA GLY A 55 3.61 -2.01 -12.94
C GLY A 55 4.36 -1.40 -11.75
N TRP A 56 3.87 -1.59 -10.52
CA TRP A 56 4.55 -1.12 -9.32
C TRP A 56 4.98 -2.25 -8.40
N GLU A 57 6.19 -2.17 -7.88
CA GLU A 57 6.71 -3.10 -6.89
C GLU A 57 6.91 -2.44 -5.52
N PRO A 58 6.69 -3.17 -4.42
CA PRO A 58 6.99 -2.67 -3.08
C PRO A 58 8.51 -2.49 -2.90
N SER A 59 8.92 -1.33 -2.40
CA SER A 59 10.32 -0.99 -2.12
C SER A 59 10.66 -0.92 -0.62
N GLY A 60 9.73 -1.33 0.24
CA GLY A 60 9.86 -1.34 1.69
C GLY A 60 8.75 -0.58 2.41
N PHE A 61 8.85 -0.45 3.73
CA PHE A 61 7.87 0.27 4.53
C PHE A 61 8.50 0.96 5.74
N ILE A 62 7.79 1.92 6.31
CA ILE A 62 8.09 2.49 7.63
C ILE A 62 6.98 2.06 8.59
N GLN A 63 7.34 1.43 9.71
CA GLN A 63 6.41 1.20 10.80
C GLN A 63 6.05 2.52 11.49
N LYS A 64 4.75 2.77 11.65
CA LYS A 64 4.16 3.85 12.43
C LYS A 64 3.29 3.26 13.54
N GLU A 65 2.79 4.11 14.43
CA GLU A 65 1.85 3.68 15.46
C GLU A 65 0.51 3.27 14.81
N GLY A 66 0.19 1.98 14.87
CA GLY A 66 -1.07 1.41 14.36
C GLY A 66 -1.12 1.12 12.86
N PHE A 67 -0.04 1.38 12.11
CA PHE A 67 0.01 1.10 10.67
C PHE A 67 1.43 1.05 10.10
N ARG A 68 1.55 0.52 8.88
CA ARG A 68 2.76 0.57 8.05
C ARG A 68 2.55 1.47 6.85
N LEU A 69 3.51 2.35 6.59
CA LEU A 69 3.55 3.16 5.37
C LEU A 69 4.39 2.43 4.32
N TYR A 70 3.73 1.70 3.43
CA TYR A 70 4.37 0.98 2.34
C TYR A 70 4.76 1.94 1.23
N ARG A 71 5.94 1.71 0.65
CA ARG A 71 6.48 2.47 -0.48
C ARG A 71 6.48 1.59 -1.70
N TYR A 72 6.06 2.16 -2.81
CA TYR A 72 6.04 1.50 -4.10
C TYR A 72 6.83 2.33 -5.11
N ARG A 73 7.43 1.65 -6.08
CA ARG A 73 8.11 2.27 -7.22
C ARG A 73 7.69 1.60 -8.51
N ALA A 74 7.74 2.34 -9.61
CA ALA A 74 7.56 1.77 -10.94
C ALA A 74 8.61 0.67 -11.20
N MET A 75 8.15 -0.47 -11.70
CA MET A 75 9.01 -1.51 -12.25
C MET A 75 9.74 -0.96 -13.47
N ARG A 76 10.97 -1.42 -13.67
CA ARG A 76 11.80 -1.02 -14.82
C ARG A 76 11.51 -1.89 -16.03
#